data_AF-K1RTZ5-F1
#
_entry.id   AF-K1RTZ5-F1
#
_cell.length_a   1.000
_cell.length_b   1.000
_cell.length_c   1.000
_cell.angle_alpha   90.00
_cell.angle_beta   90.00
_cell.angle_gamma   90.00
#
_symmetry.space_group_name_H-M   'P 1'
#
loop_
_entity.id
_entity.type
_entity.pdbx_description
1 polymer ?
#
loop_
_entity_poly.entity_id
_entity_poly.type
_entity_poly.pdbx_seq_one_letter_code
_entity_poly.pdbx_strand_id
1 'polypeptide(L)'
;NGCRSAFFERGGVLHPIEHAFEDDEQIRVLIDRIISPLGRRIDERSPIVNARLKTGYRVNAVIPPVAIDGPILTIRKFSDRICSLDELVGLGSLPLWYAQLLSCAVSLRQDLAVAGGTGSGKTTLLNALSCEISTGERIVTIEDSAELKFAHHPHVVRLEAREASIEGEGAVTIRDLVTNALRMRPDRIVVGEVR
;
A
#
# COMPACT_ATOMS: atom_id res chain seq x y z
N ASN A 1 16.69 12.78 -1.51
CA ASN A 1 17.02 13.75 -0.44
C ASN A 1 17.98 14.77 -1.04
N GLY A 2 17.53 15.48 -2.08
CA GLY A 2 18.44 16.13 -3.04
C GLY A 2 19.30 15.13 -3.82
N CYS A 3 20.13 15.63 -4.74
CA CYS A 3 21.07 14.85 -5.57
C CYS A 3 22.13 14.07 -4.77
N ARG A 4 22.52 14.57 -3.60
CA ARG A 4 23.65 14.04 -2.82
C ARG A 4 23.30 12.83 -1.95
N SER A 5 22.03 12.43 -1.89
CA SER A 5 21.58 11.46 -0.89
C SER A 5 20.44 10.59 -1.44
N ALA A 6 20.84 9.37 -1.82
CA ALA A 6 19.98 8.32 -2.35
C ALA A 6 20.18 7.03 -1.54
N PHE A 7 19.07 6.34 -1.25
CA PHE A 7 19.07 5.11 -0.47
C PHE A 7 18.12 4.08 -1.09
N PHE A 8 18.40 2.80 -0.87
CA PHE A 8 17.43 1.72 -1.07
C PHE A 8 17.35 0.86 0.19
N GLU A 9 16.17 0.26 0.41
CA GLU A 9 15.98 -0.71 1.48
C GLU A 9 16.20 -2.13 0.94
N ARG A 10 16.92 -2.97 1.69
CA ARG A 10 16.99 -4.41 1.47
C ARG A 10 16.94 -5.14 2.81
N GLY A 11 15.91 -5.96 2.98
CA GLY A 11 15.73 -6.74 4.21
C GLY A 11 15.55 -5.89 5.47
N GLY A 12 14.85 -4.75 5.37
CA GLY A 12 14.64 -3.82 6.48
C GLY A 12 15.82 -2.89 6.77
N VAL A 13 16.93 -3.00 6.04
CA VAL A 13 18.12 -2.16 6.22
C VAL A 13 18.26 -1.19 5.07
N LEU A 14 18.51 0.08 5.38
CA LEU A 14 18.79 1.13 4.39
C LEU A 14 20.26 1.08 3.96
N HIS A 15 20.49 1.10 2.66
CA HIS A 15 21.80 1.11 2.04
C HIS A 15 21.95 2.38 1.19
N PRO A 16 23.07 3.12 1.31
CA PRO A 16 23.33 4.27 0.45
C PRO A 16 23.59 3.81 -0.99
N ILE A 17 23.19 4.65 -1.94
CA ILE A 17 23.57 4.54 -3.35
C ILE A 17 24.55 5.67 -3.63
N GLU A 18 25.80 5.31 -3.93
CA GLU A 18 26.80 6.30 -4.33
C GLU A 18 26.54 6.79 -5.77
N HIS A 19 26.68 8.09 -5.99
CA HIS A 19 26.63 8.72 -7.33
C HIS A 19 25.35 8.41 -8.13
N ALA A 20 24.18 8.42 -7.49
CA ALA A 20 22.91 8.14 -8.15
C ALA A 20 22.47 9.24 -9.15
N PHE A 21 22.79 10.50 -8.85
CA PHE A 21 22.40 11.67 -9.64
C PHE A 21 23.55 12.69 -9.64
N GLU A 22 23.74 13.39 -10.75
CA GLU A 22 24.75 14.44 -10.91
C GLU A 22 24.28 15.78 -10.34
N ASP A 23 22.99 16.10 -10.51
CA ASP A 23 22.36 17.33 -10.04
C ASP A 23 20.87 17.14 -9.71
N ASP A 24 20.25 18.19 -9.17
CA ASP A 24 18.83 18.20 -8.81
C ASP A 24 17.90 18.21 -10.04
N GLU A 25 18.38 18.67 -11.20
CA GLU A 25 17.59 18.73 -12.42
C GLU A 25 17.34 17.33 -12.97
N GLN A 26 18.31 16.41 -12.86
CA GLN A 26 18.11 15.00 -13.19
C GLN A 26 16.98 14.35 -12.37
N ILE A 27 16.90 14.68 -11.08
CA ILE A 27 15.80 14.20 -10.23
C ILE A 27 14.48 14.81 -10.66
N ARG A 28 14.46 16.12 -10.99
CA ARG A 28 13.25 16.79 -11.49
C ARG A 28 12.72 16.16 -12.78
N VAL A 29 13.60 15.94 -13.76
CA VAL A 29 13.28 15.26 -15.03
C VAL A 29 12.76 13.84 -14.78
N LEU A 30 13.34 13.11 -13.82
CA LEU A 30 12.87 11.79 -13.43
C LEU A 30 11.46 11.84 -12.82
N ILE A 31 11.21 12.79 -11.92
CA ILE A 31 9.88 13.01 -11.31
C ILE A 31 8.86 13.29 -12.44
N ASP A 32 9.14 14.23 -13.34
CA ASP A 32 8.23 14.59 -14.43
C ASP A 32 7.92 13.41 -15.34
N ARG A 33 8.93 12.58 -15.66
CA ARG A 33 8.78 11.36 -16.46
C ARG A 33 7.88 10.31 -15.77
N ILE A 34 7.95 10.22 -14.44
CA ILE A 34 7.13 9.30 -13.65
C ILE A 34 5.68 9.80 -13.51
N ILE A 35 5.51 11.09 -13.27
CA ILE A 35 4.24 11.70 -12.87
C ILE A 35 3.35 12.04 -14.08
N SER A 36 3.94 12.55 -15.17
CA SER A 36 3.21 12.99 -16.36
C SER A 36 2.28 11.92 -16.97
N PRO A 37 2.71 10.65 -17.14
CA PRO A 37 1.83 9.59 -17.67
C PRO A 37 0.66 9.22 -16.75
N LEU A 38 0.67 9.65 -15.48
CA LEU A 38 -0.37 9.38 -14.49
C LEU A 38 -1.45 10.48 -14.46
N GLY A 39 -1.34 11.51 -15.31
CA GLY A 39 -2.26 12.64 -15.33
C GLY A 39 -2.20 13.50 -14.07
N ARG A 40 -1.09 13.41 -13.33
CA ARG A 40 -0.82 14.20 -12.13
C ARG A 40 0.12 15.36 -12.49
N ARG A 41 0.11 16.40 -11.67
CA ARG A 41 0.92 17.61 -11.88
C ARG A 41 1.74 17.89 -10.62
N ILE A 42 2.98 18.32 -10.82
CA ILE A 42 3.86 18.79 -9.76
C ILE A 42 4.56 20.06 -10.25
N ASP A 43 4.46 21.15 -9.50
CA ASP A 43 5.11 22.43 -9.79
C ASP A 43 5.20 23.30 -8.53
N GLU A 44 5.73 24.52 -8.61
CA GLU A 44 5.92 25.37 -7.43
C GLU A 44 4.61 25.74 -6.71
N ARG A 45 3.45 25.67 -7.38
CA ARG A 45 2.13 25.91 -6.78
C ARG A 45 1.55 24.65 -6.15
N SER A 46 1.95 23.48 -6.63
CA SER A 46 1.58 22.16 -6.10
C SER A 46 2.84 21.28 -5.96
N PRO A 47 3.71 21.59 -4.97
CA PRO A 47 5.06 21.03 -4.89
C PRO A 47 5.11 19.63 -4.30
N ILE A 48 3.96 19.03 -3.95
CA ILE A 48 3.84 17.69 -3.38
C ILE A 48 2.90 16.88 -4.26
N VAL A 49 3.30 15.66 -4.61
CA VAL A 49 2.43 14.72 -5.34
C VAL A 49 2.55 13.32 -4.75
N ASN A 50 1.38 12.69 -4.55
CA ASN A 50 1.25 11.28 -4.27
C ASN A 50 0.66 10.60 -5.50
N ALA A 51 1.27 9.51 -5.94
CA ALA A 51 0.86 8.81 -7.15
C ALA A 51 1.10 7.30 -7.05
N ARG A 52 0.53 6.57 -8.01
CA ARG A 52 0.64 5.12 -8.11
C ARG A 52 1.08 4.71 -9.50
N LEU A 53 2.17 3.96 -9.60
CA LEU A 53 2.64 3.42 -10.87
C LEU A 53 1.72 2.31 -11.37
N LYS A 54 1.79 2.00 -12.66
CA LYS A 54 1.10 0.83 -13.25
C LYS A 54 1.51 -0.50 -12.59
N THR A 55 2.72 -0.59 -12.05
CA THR A 55 3.20 -1.74 -11.26
C THR A 55 2.52 -1.86 -9.90
N GLY A 56 1.77 -0.85 -9.50
CA GLY A 56 1.16 -0.73 -8.19
C GLY A 56 2.00 0.03 -7.18
N TYR A 57 3.30 0.26 -7.40
CA TYR A 57 4.18 0.94 -6.44
C TYR A 57 3.70 2.35 -6.12
N ARG A 58 3.83 2.73 -4.84
CA ARG A 58 3.50 4.08 -4.40
C ARG A 58 4.67 5.00 -4.65
N VAL A 59 4.38 6.19 -5.16
CA VAL A 59 5.37 7.24 -5.42
C VAL A 59 4.93 8.48 -4.67
N ASN A 60 5.85 9.04 -3.90
CA ASN A 60 5.73 10.38 -3.35
C ASN A 60 6.87 11.22 -3.92
N ALA A 61 6.56 12.41 -4.44
CA ALA A 61 7.56 13.37 -4.84
C ALA A 61 7.27 14.74 -4.22
N VAL A 62 8.34 15.42 -3.82
CA VAL A 62 8.30 16.76 -3.22
C VAL A 62 9.40 17.59 -3.87
N ILE A 63 9.07 18.80 -4.32
CA ILE A 63 10.03 19.72 -4.97
C ILE A 63 10.14 21.04 -4.20
N PRO A 64 11.18 21.87 -4.48
CA PRO A 64 11.23 23.23 -3.99
C PRO A 64 9.95 24.03 -4.35
N PRO A 65 9.51 24.97 -3.50
CA PRO A 65 10.19 25.47 -2.30
C PRO A 65 9.96 24.63 -1.02
N VAL A 66 9.10 23.60 -1.07
CA VAL A 66 8.81 22.77 0.12
C VAL A 66 9.97 21.85 0.48
N ALA A 67 10.64 21.27 -0.53
CA ALA A 67 11.88 20.54 -0.31
C ALA A 67 13.08 21.49 -0.35
N ILE A 68 13.53 21.92 0.83
CA ILE A 68 14.59 22.94 1.01
C ILE A 68 15.92 22.48 0.40
N ASP A 69 16.26 21.21 0.57
CA ASP A 69 17.54 20.62 0.14
C ASP A 69 17.50 20.03 -1.28
N GLY A 70 16.55 20.47 -2.10
CA GLY A 70 16.34 19.96 -3.46
C GLY A 70 15.26 18.88 -3.54
N PRO A 71 14.91 18.40 -4.75
CA PRO A 71 13.82 17.48 -4.98
C PRO A 71 13.98 16.14 -4.25
N ILE A 72 12.85 15.60 -3.79
CA ILE A 72 12.74 14.35 -3.06
C ILE A 72 11.81 13.42 -3.84
N LEU A 73 12.24 12.18 -4.04
CA LEU A 73 11.45 11.13 -4.65
C LEU A 73 11.54 9.88 -3.75
N THR A 74 10.40 9.37 -3.32
CA THR A 74 10.28 8.14 -2.55
C THR A 74 9.41 7.15 -3.33
N ILE A 75 9.95 5.95 -3.60
CA ILE A 75 9.22 4.87 -4.24
C ILE A 75 9.10 3.72 -3.25
N ARG A 76 7.88 3.43 -2.79
CA ARG A 76 7.60 2.27 -1.96
C ARG A 76 7.16 1.12 -2.84
N LYS A 77 8.06 0.14 -2.98
CA LYS A 77 7.74 -1.14 -3.61
C LYS A 77 6.86 -1.96 -2.69
N PHE A 78 5.87 -2.65 -3.25
CA PHE A 78 5.18 -3.69 -2.52
C PHE A 78 5.98 -4.98 -2.62
N SER A 79 6.10 -5.68 -1.50
CA SER A 79 6.76 -6.99 -1.48
C SER A 79 5.77 -8.01 -2.06
N ASP A 80 6.18 -8.70 -3.12
CA ASP A 80 5.44 -9.83 -3.71
C ASP A 80 5.62 -11.14 -2.93
N ARG A 81 6.14 -11.09 -1.68
CA ARG A 81 6.89 -12.22 -1.10
C ARG A 81 6.19 -13.04 -0.02
N ILE A 82 5.07 -12.61 0.54
CA ILE A 82 4.43 -13.39 1.61
C ILE A 82 2.91 -13.37 1.41
N CYS A 83 2.35 -14.52 1.15
CA CYS A 83 0.94 -14.72 0.84
C CYS A 83 0.27 -15.77 1.73
N SER A 84 0.99 -16.54 2.56
CA SER A 84 0.33 -17.60 3.38
C SER A 84 0.75 -17.62 4.85
N LEU A 85 -0.11 -18.22 5.68
CA LEU A 85 0.21 -18.48 7.08
C LEU A 85 1.39 -19.44 7.23
N ASP A 86 1.51 -20.43 6.34
CA ASP A 86 2.62 -21.39 6.33
C ASP A 86 3.98 -20.71 6.09
N GLU A 87 4.04 -19.72 5.20
CA GLU A 87 5.24 -18.92 4.99
C GLU A 87 5.62 -18.13 6.24
N LEU A 88 4.63 -17.54 6.94
CA LEU A 88 4.87 -16.83 8.20
C LEU A 88 5.37 -17.76 9.32
N VAL A 89 4.89 -19.01 9.35
CA VAL A 89 5.41 -20.05 10.26
C VAL A 89 6.86 -20.40 9.88
N GLY A 90 7.15 -20.59 8.60
CA GLY A 90 8.50 -20.87 8.10
C GLY A 90 9.51 -19.76 8.39
N LEU A 91 9.07 -18.51 8.42
CA LEU A 91 9.86 -17.34 8.84
C LEU A 91 9.99 -17.19 10.36
N GLY A 92 9.31 -18.04 11.15
CA GLY A 92 9.29 -17.95 12.61
C GLY A 92 8.50 -16.74 13.15
N SER A 93 7.65 -16.13 12.32
CA SER A 93 6.85 -14.96 12.71
C SER A 93 5.69 -15.32 13.65
N LEU A 94 5.17 -16.54 13.55
CA LEU A 94 4.21 -17.12 14.48
C LEU A 94 4.35 -18.64 14.57
N PRO A 95 3.98 -19.27 15.69
CA PRO A 95 4.02 -20.72 15.81
C PRO A 95 2.88 -21.40 15.04
N LEU A 96 3.10 -22.64 14.61
CA LEU A 96 2.14 -23.42 13.81
C LEU A 96 0.75 -23.53 14.44
N TRP A 97 0.67 -23.76 15.75
CA TRP A 97 -0.62 -23.87 16.44
C TRP A 97 -1.45 -22.58 16.33
N TYR A 98 -0.79 -21.42 16.28
CA TYR A 98 -1.47 -20.13 16.16
C TYR A 98 -1.91 -19.87 14.73
N ALA A 99 -1.12 -20.29 13.73
CA ALA A 99 -1.52 -20.28 12.32
C ALA A 99 -2.80 -21.11 12.12
N GLN A 100 -2.85 -22.31 12.67
CA GLN A 100 -4.02 -23.19 12.60
C GLN A 100 -5.25 -22.57 13.26
N LEU A 101 -5.08 -21.96 14.45
CA LEU A 101 -6.16 -21.24 15.13
C LEU A 101 -6.72 -20.11 14.25
N LEU A 102 -5.84 -19.31 13.64
CA LEU A 102 -6.21 -18.21 12.78
C LEU A 102 -6.92 -18.69 11.50
N SER A 103 -6.40 -19.73 10.85
CA SER A 103 -7.04 -20.36 9.68
C SER A 103 -8.44 -20.88 10.01
N CYS A 104 -8.61 -21.53 11.17
CA CYS A 104 -9.93 -21.94 11.65
C CYS A 104 -10.85 -20.74 11.92
N ALA A 105 -10.34 -19.67 12.53
CA ALA A 105 -11.14 -18.46 12.79
C ALA A 105 -11.63 -17.82 11.48
N VAL A 106 -10.77 -17.74 10.46
CA VAL A 106 -11.17 -17.29 9.12
C VAL A 106 -12.22 -18.23 8.54
N SER A 107 -11.98 -19.55 8.53
CA SER A 107 -12.92 -20.54 7.99
C SER A 107 -14.30 -20.52 8.67
N LEU A 108 -14.32 -20.26 9.98
CA LEU A 108 -15.55 -20.12 10.79
C LEU A 108 -16.17 -18.72 10.73
N ARG A 109 -15.72 -17.87 9.80
CA ARG A 109 -16.23 -16.53 9.55
C ARG A 109 -16.21 -15.61 10.77
N GLN A 110 -15.21 -15.77 11.63
CA GLN A 110 -15.02 -14.86 12.75
C GLN A 110 -14.52 -13.49 12.27
N ASP A 111 -14.94 -12.44 12.97
CA ASP A 111 -14.42 -11.10 12.78
C ASP A 111 -13.03 -11.00 13.42
N LEU A 112 -12.04 -10.53 12.66
CA LEU A 112 -10.64 -10.45 13.07
C LEU A 112 -10.11 -9.02 12.89
N ALA A 113 -9.34 -8.56 13.88
CA ALA A 113 -8.61 -7.31 13.82
C ALA A 113 -7.11 -7.59 14.03
N VAL A 114 -6.28 -7.15 13.07
CA VAL A 114 -4.82 -7.25 13.17
C VAL A 114 -4.27 -5.93 13.70
N ALA A 115 -3.76 -5.95 14.93
CA ALA A 115 -3.24 -4.76 15.62
C ALA A 115 -1.72 -4.81 15.77
N GLY A 116 -1.08 -3.64 15.87
CA GLY A 116 0.37 -3.50 16.01
C GLY A 116 0.91 -2.16 15.53
N GLY A 117 2.17 -1.85 15.88
CA GLY A 117 2.85 -0.62 15.49
C GLY A 117 3.07 -0.49 13.98
N THR A 118 3.49 0.70 13.53
CA THR A 118 3.92 0.91 12.14
C THR A 118 5.07 -0.02 11.79
N GLY A 119 5.01 -0.70 10.65
CA GLY A 119 6.04 -1.64 10.21
C GLY A 119 6.04 -3.01 10.91
N SER A 120 5.10 -3.30 11.82
CA SER A 120 5.06 -4.58 12.55
C SER A 120 4.53 -5.79 11.75
N GLY A 121 4.36 -5.66 10.43
CA GLY A 121 3.86 -6.75 9.57
C GLY A 121 2.33 -6.93 9.56
N LYS A 122 1.53 -5.95 10.01
CA LYS A 122 0.05 -6.05 10.03
C LYS A 122 -0.55 -6.43 8.67
N THR A 123 -0.20 -5.67 7.64
CA THR A 123 -0.71 -5.91 6.28
C THR A 123 -0.23 -7.25 5.73
N THR A 124 0.94 -7.71 6.15
CA THR A 124 1.47 -9.04 5.78
C THR A 124 0.61 -10.14 6.40
N LEU A 125 0.32 -10.06 7.70
CA LEU A 125 -0.58 -11.02 8.35
C LEU A 125 -1.99 -10.95 7.77
N LEU A 126 -2.52 -9.75 7.48
CA LEU A 126 -3.83 -9.59 6.87
C LEU A 126 -3.89 -10.23 5.47
N ASN A 127 -2.84 -10.10 4.65
CA ASN A 127 -2.75 -10.81 3.37
C ASN A 127 -2.72 -12.32 3.56
N ALA A 128 -1.92 -12.84 4.50
CA ALA A 128 -1.87 -14.27 4.79
C ALA A 128 -3.24 -14.82 5.24
N LEU A 129 -3.95 -14.10 6.12
CA LEU A 129 -5.31 -14.46 6.55
C LEU A 129 -6.32 -14.41 5.39
N SER A 130 -6.14 -13.47 4.45
CA SER A 130 -7.03 -13.35 3.31
C SER A 130 -6.96 -14.56 2.37
N CYS A 131 -5.83 -15.26 2.34
CA CYS A 131 -5.67 -16.52 1.59
C CYS A 131 -6.44 -17.70 2.19
N GLU A 132 -6.79 -17.63 3.48
CA GLU A 132 -7.62 -18.64 4.16
C GLU A 132 -9.13 -18.46 3.88
N ILE A 133 -9.52 -17.35 3.22
CA ILE A 133 -10.92 -17.13 2.83
C ILE A 133 -11.27 -18.10 1.68
N SER A 134 -12.42 -18.77 1.77
CA SER A 134 -12.91 -19.67 0.71
C SER A 134 -13.04 -18.94 -0.63
N THR A 135 -12.60 -19.58 -1.71
CA THR A 135 -12.67 -19.05 -3.08
C THR A 135 -14.11 -18.88 -3.61
N GLY A 136 -15.10 -19.49 -2.94
CA GLY A 136 -16.51 -19.30 -3.24
C GLY A 136 -17.12 -18.02 -2.67
N GLU A 137 -16.41 -17.30 -1.79
CA GLU A 137 -16.91 -16.09 -1.13
C GLU A 137 -16.67 -14.84 -1.99
N ARG A 138 -17.64 -13.91 -1.98
CA ARG A 138 -17.52 -12.58 -2.57
C ARG A 138 -16.86 -11.63 -1.58
N ILE A 139 -15.72 -11.08 -1.97
CA ILE A 139 -14.88 -10.26 -1.10
C ILE A 139 -14.91 -8.81 -1.57
N VAL A 140 -15.15 -7.87 -0.66
CA VAL A 140 -14.95 -6.44 -0.90
C VAL A 140 -13.75 -5.96 -0.08
N THR A 141 -12.74 -5.43 -0.75
CA THR A 141 -11.56 -4.85 -0.11
C THR A 141 -11.67 -3.33 -0.09
N ILE A 142 -11.26 -2.71 1.02
CA ILE A 142 -11.34 -1.27 1.24
C ILE A 142 -10.02 -0.80 1.82
N GLU A 143 -9.29 0.03 1.10
CA GLU A 143 -7.93 0.41 1.46
C GLU A 143 -7.64 1.88 1.11
N ASP A 144 -6.77 2.55 1.87
CA ASP A 144 -6.30 3.90 1.49
C ASP A 144 -5.42 3.83 0.23
N SER A 145 -4.70 2.73 0.03
CA SER A 145 -4.26 2.34 -1.30
C SER A 145 -4.15 0.83 -1.40
N ALA A 146 -4.61 0.26 -2.50
CA ALA A 146 -4.90 -1.17 -2.57
C ALA A 146 -3.64 -2.05 -2.55
N GLU A 147 -3.25 -2.52 -1.37
CA GLU A 147 -2.11 -3.39 -1.09
C GLU A 147 -2.52 -4.87 -1.08
N LEU A 148 -3.76 -5.16 -0.66
CA LEU A 148 -4.24 -6.53 -0.52
C LEU A 148 -4.31 -7.25 -1.87
N LYS A 149 -3.92 -8.53 -1.84
CA LYS A 149 -3.84 -9.41 -3.01
C LYS A 149 -4.76 -10.60 -2.87
N PHE A 150 -5.53 -10.87 -3.91
CA PHE A 150 -6.45 -11.99 -3.99
C PHE A 150 -6.26 -12.70 -5.33
N ALA A 151 -5.12 -13.38 -5.49
CA ALA A 151 -4.75 -14.00 -6.77
C ALA A 151 -5.64 -15.21 -7.13
N HIS A 152 -6.19 -15.88 -6.12
CA HIS A 152 -6.93 -17.13 -6.28
C HIS A 152 -8.45 -16.98 -6.12
N HIS A 153 -8.93 -15.80 -5.72
CA HIS A 153 -10.35 -15.54 -5.50
C HIS A 153 -10.99 -14.93 -6.76
N PRO A 154 -11.98 -15.59 -7.37
CA PRO A 154 -12.61 -15.11 -8.60
C PRO A 154 -13.50 -13.88 -8.38
N HIS A 155 -14.05 -13.69 -7.18
CA HIS A 155 -15.10 -12.69 -6.90
C HIS A 155 -14.61 -11.60 -5.93
N VAL A 156 -13.71 -10.74 -6.40
CA VAL A 156 -13.10 -9.68 -5.57
C VAL A 156 -13.44 -8.30 -6.13
N VAL A 157 -14.05 -7.47 -5.29
CA VAL A 157 -14.25 -6.04 -5.56
C VAL A 157 -13.19 -5.26 -4.78
N ARG A 158 -12.48 -4.36 -5.47
CA ARG A 158 -11.41 -3.55 -4.88
C ARG A 158 -11.81 -2.09 -4.84
N LEU A 159 -11.92 -1.54 -3.63
CA LEU A 159 -12.27 -0.15 -3.38
C LEU A 159 -11.07 0.56 -2.75
N GLU A 160 -10.75 1.73 -3.27
CA GLU A 160 -9.66 2.56 -2.78
C GLU A 160 -10.23 3.90 -2.34
N ALA A 161 -9.83 4.36 -1.15
CA ALA A 161 -10.17 5.70 -0.70
C ALA A 161 -9.52 6.73 -1.62
N ARG A 162 -10.16 7.89 -1.74
CA ARG A 162 -9.68 8.99 -2.58
C ARG A 162 -9.57 10.23 -1.75
N GLU A 163 -8.37 10.81 -1.68
CA GLU A 163 -8.18 12.14 -1.10
C GLU A 163 -8.93 13.19 -1.92
N ALA A 164 -9.25 14.32 -1.28
CA ALA A 164 -9.82 15.46 -1.98
C ALA A 164 -8.87 15.93 -3.11
N SER A 165 -9.44 16.54 -4.15
CA SER A 165 -8.65 17.26 -5.14
C SER A 165 -7.97 18.48 -4.51
N ILE A 166 -7.11 19.16 -5.28
CA ILE A 166 -6.46 20.40 -4.83
C ILE A 166 -7.50 21.47 -4.49
N GLU A 167 -8.65 21.45 -5.17
CA GLU A 167 -9.81 22.31 -4.90
C GLU A 167 -10.63 21.88 -3.67
N GLY A 168 -10.25 20.78 -2.99
CA GLY A 168 -10.94 20.28 -1.80
C GLY A 168 -12.15 19.39 -2.09
N GLU A 169 -12.38 18.99 -3.35
CA GLU A 169 -13.59 18.28 -3.77
C GLU A 169 -13.35 16.78 -4.00
N GLY A 170 -14.43 16.00 -3.89
CA GLY A 170 -14.43 14.60 -4.33
C GLY A 170 -13.71 13.60 -3.43
N ALA A 171 -13.44 13.94 -2.17
CA ALA A 171 -12.95 12.97 -1.19
C ALA A 171 -13.93 11.80 -1.05
N VAL A 172 -13.39 10.58 -0.95
CA VAL A 172 -14.14 9.36 -0.65
C VAL A 172 -13.38 8.64 0.46
N THR A 173 -13.96 8.60 1.65
CA THR A 173 -13.30 8.06 2.83
C THR A 173 -13.49 6.53 2.94
N ILE A 174 -12.64 5.87 3.74
CA ILE A 174 -12.83 4.45 4.11
C ILE A 174 -14.24 4.22 4.67
N ARG A 175 -14.75 5.14 5.49
CA ARG A 175 -16.12 5.07 6.06
C ARG A 175 -17.20 5.07 4.97
N ASP A 176 -17.05 5.92 3.97
CA ASP A 176 -17.99 5.99 2.83
C ASP A 176 -17.98 4.67 2.06
N LEU A 177 -16.79 4.12 1.83
CA LEU A 177 -16.61 2.85 1.13
C LEU A 177 -17.18 1.66 1.93
N VAL A 178 -16.99 1.63 3.26
CA VAL A 178 -17.58 0.59 4.12
C VAL A 178 -19.10 0.66 4.05
N THR A 179 -19.67 1.85 4.16
CA THR A 179 -21.12 2.07 4.06
C THR A 179 -21.65 1.63 2.69
N ASN A 180 -20.91 1.91 1.62
CA ASN A 180 -21.27 1.50 0.27
C ASN A 180 -21.15 -0.03 0.06
N ALA A 181 -20.11 -0.65 0.62
CA ALA A 181 -19.84 -2.08 0.52
C ALA A 181 -20.99 -2.94 1.06
N LEU A 182 -21.70 -2.48 2.09
CA LEU A 182 -22.89 -3.16 2.63
C LEU A 182 -24.00 -3.36 1.58
N ARG A 183 -24.03 -2.55 0.52
CA ARG A 183 -24.98 -2.66 -0.61
C ARG A 183 -24.50 -3.56 -1.73
N MET A 184 -23.27 -4.07 -1.66
CA MET A 184 -22.63 -4.88 -2.70
C MET A 184 -22.79 -6.39 -2.51
N ARG A 185 -23.60 -6.82 -1.52
CA ARG A 185 -23.76 -8.21 -1.10
C ARG A 185 -22.40 -8.92 -0.86
N PRO A 186 -21.51 -8.39 0.00
CA PRO A 186 -20.27 -9.07 0.35
C PRO A 186 -20.55 -10.28 1.24
N ASP A 187 -19.81 -11.36 1.05
CA ASP A 187 -19.62 -12.39 2.08
C ASP A 187 -18.56 -11.95 3.09
N ARG A 188 -17.56 -11.19 2.61
CA ARG A 188 -16.47 -10.61 3.41
C ARG A 188 -16.21 -9.15 3.06
N ILE A 189 -15.95 -8.33 4.07
CA ILE A 189 -15.35 -7.01 3.92
C ILE A 189 -13.97 -7.06 4.57
N VAL A 190 -12.92 -6.76 3.81
CA VAL A 190 -11.55 -6.67 4.32
C VAL A 190 -11.10 -5.22 4.25
N VAL A 191 -10.85 -4.62 5.40
CA VAL A 191 -10.40 -3.23 5.50
C VAL A 191 -8.89 -3.23 5.76
N GLY A 192 -8.10 -2.63 4.87
CA GLY A 192 -6.64 -2.66 4.93
C GLY A 192 -6.06 -1.93 6.14
N GLU A 193 -6.63 -0.77 6.49
CA GLU A 193 -6.32 -0.06 7.72
C GLU A 193 -7.53 0.72 8.23
N VAL A 194 -7.64 0.83 9.55
CA VAL A 194 -8.63 1.67 10.25
C VAL A 194 -7.85 2.63 11.15
N ARG A 195 -8.14 3.93 11.04
CA ARG A 195 -7.50 5.01 11.79
C ARG A 195 -8.53 5.81 12.58
#